data_AF-A0A916ZFW3-F1
#
_entry.id   AF-A0A916ZFW3-F1
#
_cell.length_a   1.000
_cell.length_b   1.000
_cell.length_c   1.000
_cell.angle_alpha   90.00
_cell.angle_beta   90.00
_cell.angle_gamma   90.00
#
_symmetry.space_group_name_H-M   'P 1'
#
loop_
_entity.id
_entity.type
_entity.pdbx_description
1 polymer ?
#
loop_
_entity_poly.entity_id
_entity_poly.type
_entity_poly.pdbx_seq_one_letter_code
_entity_poly.pdbx_strand_id
1 'polypeptide(L)'
;MHFRETRIERAERRVREAEANVERQKARLAAVEARGDRSAHRSAREVLQSFKDALQAMKLRLREARRRHDRPDDGLPSSAA
;
A
#
# COMPACT_ATOMS: atom_id res chain seq x y z
N MET A 1 -2.94 -28.14 9.92
CA MET A 1 -2.07 -27.60 8.85
C MET A 1 -2.06 -26.08 8.96
N HIS A 2 -0.98 -25.46 9.45
CA HIS A 2 -0.83 -24.00 9.42
C HIS A 2 -0.24 -23.59 8.06
N PHE A 3 -1.08 -23.10 7.16
CA PHE A 3 -0.61 -22.44 5.95
C PHE A 3 0.14 -21.18 6.37
N ARG A 4 1.47 -21.20 6.26
CA ARG A 4 2.31 -20.01 6.47
C ARG A 4 1.98 -19.04 5.34
N GLU A 5 1.29 -17.96 5.68
CA GLU A 5 1.10 -16.82 4.79
C GLU A 5 2.44 -16.42 4.15
N THR A 6 2.47 -16.37 2.83
CA THR A 6 3.63 -15.93 2.07
C THR A 6 3.89 -14.44 2.31
N ARG A 7 5.12 -14.00 2.07
CA ARG A 7 5.47 -12.57 2.20
C ARG A 7 4.62 -11.68 1.29
N ILE A 8 4.21 -12.19 0.13
CA ILE A 8 3.38 -11.49 -0.86
C ILE A 8 1.94 -11.37 -0.35
N GLU A 9 1.33 -12.46 0.12
CA GLU A 9 -0.03 -12.44 0.70
C GLU A 9 -0.12 -11.49 1.90
N ARG A 10 0.93 -11.47 2.74
CA ARG A 10 1.01 -10.51 3.85
C ARG A 10 1.06 -9.06 3.37
N ALA A 11 1.88 -8.79 2.36
CA ALA A 11 1.99 -7.45 1.78
C ALA A 11 0.66 -7.01 1.15
N GLU A 12 -0.06 -7.91 0.48
CA GLU A 12 -1.38 -7.67 -0.08
C GLU A 12 -2.41 -7.36 0.99
N ARG A 13 -2.45 -8.14 2.08
CA ARG A 13 -3.34 -7.84 3.21
C ARG A 13 -3.08 -6.44 3.76
N ARG A 14 -1.81 -6.09 3.97
CA ARG A 14 -1.43 -4.75 4.46
C ARG A 14 -1.82 -3.63 3.50
N VAL A 15 -1.72 -3.85 2.19
CA VAL A 15 -2.19 -2.88 1.18
C VAL A 15 -3.70 -2.71 1.27
N ARG A 16 -4.48 -3.80 1.35
CA ARG A 16 -5.95 -3.74 1.50
C ARG A 16 -6.38 -3.03 2.79
N GLU A 17 -5.70 -3.30 3.91
CA GLU A 17 -5.94 -2.61 5.18
C GLU A 17 -5.65 -1.10 5.09
N ALA A 18 -4.55 -0.74 4.42
CA ALA A 18 -4.19 0.66 4.20
C ALA A 18 -5.17 1.38 3.27
N GLU A 19 -5.69 0.72 2.22
CA GLU A 19 -6.76 1.24 1.37
C GLU A 19 -8.03 1.53 2.19
N ALA A 20 -8.48 0.56 2.99
CA ALA A 20 -9.63 0.75 3.86
C ALA A 20 -9.41 1.88 4.87
N ASN A 21 -8.18 2.06 5.37
CA ASN A 21 -7.84 3.16 6.25
C ASN A 21 -7.93 4.52 5.55
N VAL A 22 -7.41 4.63 4.32
CA VAL A 22 -7.53 5.86 3.51
C VAL A 22 -9.00 6.22 3.29
N GLU A 23 -9.86 5.26 2.98
CA GLU A 23 -11.30 5.52 2.83
C GLU A 23 -11.94 6.01 4.14
N ARG A 24 -11.61 5.42 5.29
CA ARG A 24 -12.06 5.92 6.59
C ARG A 24 -11.58 7.35 6.86
N GLN A 25 -10.34 7.67 6.52
CA GLN A 25 -9.81 9.03 6.70
C GLN A 25 -10.47 10.04 5.76
N LYS A 26 -10.84 9.65 4.53
CA LYS A 26 -11.65 10.50 3.63
C LYS A 26 -13.02 10.81 4.24
N ALA A 27 -13.71 9.81 4.77
CA ALA A 27 -14.99 10.01 5.44
C ALA A 27 -14.86 10.94 6.65
N ARG A 28 -13.79 10.78 7.45
CA ARG A 28 -13.48 11.69 8.55
C ARG A 28 -13.21 13.12 8.09
N LEU A 29 -12.46 13.29 6.99
CA LEU A 29 -12.19 14.62 6.43
C LEU A 29 -13.47 15.32 5.98
N ALA A 30 -14.38 14.60 5.32
CA ALA A 30 -15.68 15.12 4.93
C ALA A 30 -16.54 15.53 6.14
N ALA A 31 -16.48 14.75 7.23
CA ALA A 31 -17.18 15.10 8.47
C ALA A 31 -16.59 16.36 9.14
N VAL A 32 -15.26 16.57 9.07
CA VAL A 32 -14.61 17.79 9.56
C VAL A 32 -14.97 18.99 8.69
N GLU A 33 -15.01 18.81 7.37
CA GLU A 33 -15.44 19.85 6.42
C GLU A 33 -16.86 20.30 6.70
N ALA A 34 -17.79 19.36 6.90
CA ALA A 34 -19.19 19.64 7.21
C ALA A 34 -19.38 20.44 8.53
N ARG A 35 -18.45 20.30 9.49
CA ARG A 35 -18.46 21.08 10.73
C ARG A 35 -17.96 22.52 10.57
N GLY A 36 -17.38 22.86 9.41
CA GLY A 36 -16.84 24.19 9.12
C GLY A 36 -15.51 24.52 9.81
N ASP A 37 -14.87 23.54 10.47
CA ASP A 37 -13.56 23.73 11.10
C ASP A 37 -12.44 23.67 10.05
N ARG A 38 -12.08 24.84 9.53
CA ARG A 38 -11.06 24.99 8.48
C ARG A 38 -9.66 24.58 8.93
N SER A 39 -9.34 24.76 10.22
CA SER A 39 -8.02 24.43 10.77
C SER A 39 -7.86 22.90 10.88
N ALA A 40 -8.86 22.25 11.47
CA ALA A 40 -8.90 20.80 11.55
C ALA A 40 -8.99 20.16 10.15
N HIS A 41 -9.72 20.76 9.21
CA HIS A 41 -9.80 20.26 7.84
C HIS A 41 -8.44 20.28 7.13
N ARG A 42 -7.70 21.40 7.22
CA ARG A 42 -6.36 21.51 6.63
C ARG A 42 -5.42 20.43 7.19
N SER A 43 -5.37 20.32 8.50
CA SER A 43 -4.52 19.34 9.19
C SER A 43 -4.90 17.90 8.82
N ALA A 44 -6.20 17.58 8.80
CA ALA A 44 -6.69 16.26 8.41
C ALA A 44 -6.40 15.93 6.93
N ARG A 45 -6.41 16.95 6.05
CA ARG A 45 -6.05 16.80 4.64
C ARG A 45 -4.58 16.46 4.44
N GLU A 46 -3.67 17.10 5.18
CA GLU A 46 -2.22 16.82 5.13
C GLU A 46 -1.92 15.40 5.62
N VAL A 47 -2.58 14.97 6.69
CA VAL A 47 -2.49 13.59 7.21
C VAL A 47 -3.02 12.59 6.19
N LEU A 48 -4.18 12.86 5.57
CA LEU A 48 -4.73 12.01 4.51
C LEU A 48 -3.78 11.90 3.32
N GLN A 49 -3.11 12.99 2.94
CA GLN A 49 -2.13 12.96 1.86
C GLN A 49 -0.95 12.05 2.20
N SER A 50 -0.41 12.15 3.41
CA SER A 50 0.67 11.28 3.89
C SER A 50 0.28 9.80 3.83
N PHE A 51 -0.97 9.47 4.18
CA PHE A 51 -1.47 8.09 4.05
C PHE A 51 -1.58 7.62 2.60
N LYS A 52 -2.00 8.49 1.68
CA LYS A 52 -2.06 8.16 0.24
C LYS A 52 -0.67 7.90 -0.33
N ASP A 53 0.31 8.71 0.04
CA ASP A 53 1.70 8.56 -0.42
C ASP A 53 2.31 7.26 0.11
N ALA A 54 2.08 6.95 1.39
CA ALA A 54 2.49 5.68 1.99
C ALA A 54 1.83 4.47 1.30
N LEU A 55 0.53 4.54 1.02
CA LEU A 55 -0.18 3.48 0.30
C LEU A 55 0.37 3.28 -1.11
N GLN A 56 0.68 4.37 -1.83
CA GLN A 56 1.29 4.29 -3.16
C GLN A 56 2.67 3.60 -3.09
N ALA A 57 3.50 3.95 -2.11
CA ALA A 57 4.78 3.29 -1.90
C ALA A 57 4.63 1.78 -1.59
N MET A 58 3.61 1.41 -0.79
CA MET A 58 3.31 0.00 -0.51
C MET A 58 2.88 -0.76 -1.76
N LYS A 59 2.04 -0.17 -2.61
CA LYS A 59 1.61 -0.77 -3.89
C LYS A 59 2.79 -0.97 -4.84
N LEU A 60 3.70 0.00 -4.93
CA LEU A 60 4.92 -0.11 -5.73
C LEU A 60 5.80 -1.27 -5.26
N ARG A 61 6.07 -1.36 -3.95
CA ARG A 61 6.85 -2.46 -3.36
C ARG A 61 6.21 -3.82 -3.59
N LEU A 62 4.88 -3.92 -3.48
CA LEU A 62 4.15 -5.16 -3.76
C LEU A 62 4.30 -5.56 -5.24
N ARG A 63 4.18 -4.60 -6.16
CA ARG A 63 4.39 -4.84 -7.60
C ARG A 63 5.80 -5.33 -7.90
N GLU A 64 6.81 -4.73 -7.28
CA GLU A 64 8.20 -5.18 -7.40
C GLU A 64 8.42 -6.58 -6.82
N ALA A 65 7.83 -6.87 -5.65
CA ALA A 65 7.91 -8.19 -5.03
C ALA A 65 7.28 -9.27 -5.91
N ARG A 66 6.10 -9.00 -6.51
CA ARG A 66 5.46 -9.89 -7.48
C ARG A 66 6.34 -10.11 -8.71
N ARG A 67 6.88 -9.03 -9.30
CA ARG A 67 7.81 -9.14 -10.46
C ARG A 67 9.06 -9.98 -10.16
N ARG A 68 9.63 -9.88 -8.96
CA ARG A 68 10.79 -10.69 -8.56
C ARG A 68 10.43 -12.15 -8.32
N HIS A 69 9.21 -12.41 -7.83
CA HIS A 69 8.69 -13.76 -7.61
C HIS A 69 8.30 -14.45 -8.92
N ASP A 70 7.77 -13.70 -9.88
CA ASP A 70 7.35 -14.21 -11.18
C ASP A 70 8.51 -14.28 -12.20
N ARG A 71 9.70 -13.78 -11.85
CA ARG A 71 10.91 -14.04 -12.64
C ARG A 71 11.33 -15.49 -12.39
N PRO A 72 11.29 -16.37 -13.40
CA PRO A 72 12.11 -17.57 -13.31
C PRO A 72 13.55 -17.09 -13.14
N ASP A 73 14.28 -17.72 -12.24
CA ASP A 73 15.71 -17.55 -12.14
C ASP A 73 16.27 -17.92 -13.53
N ASP A 74 16.65 -16.95 -14.36
CA ASP A 74 17.44 -17.15 -15.58
C ASP A 74 18.87 -17.54 -15.15
N GLY A 75 18.96 -18.58 -14.33
CA GLY A 75 20.20 -19.24 -14.01
C GLY A 75 20.50 -20.20 -15.13
N LEU A 76 21.31 -19.77 -16.10
CA LEU A 76 22.36 -20.55 -16.76
C LEU A 76 23.16 -19.58 -17.67
N PRO A 77 24.44 -19.27 -17.38
CA PRO A 77 25.32 -18.80 -18.44
C PRO A 77 25.52 -19.96 -19.42
N SER A 78 24.85 -19.90 -20.57
CA SER A 78 25.23 -20.67 -21.73
C SER A 78 26.53 -20.07 -22.28
N SER A 79 27.66 -20.49 -21.71
CA SER A 79 28.94 -20.41 -22.41
C SER A 79 29.40 -21.83 -22.64
N ALA A 80 29.03 -22.34 -23.81
CA ALA A 80 29.79 -23.37 -24.50
C ALA A 80 31.22 -22.83 -24.72
N ALA A 81 32.22 -23.54 -24.21
CA ALA A 81 33.59 -23.55 -24.71
C ALA A 81 34.26 -24.81 -24.16
#